data_AF-A0A3D0H1G0-F1
#
_entry.id   AF-A0A3D0H1G0-F1
#
_cell.length_a   1.000
_cell.length_b   1.000
_cell.length_c   1.000
_cell.angle_alpha   90.00
_cell.angle_beta   90.00
_cell.angle_gamma   90.00
#
_symmetry.space_group_name_H-M   'P 1'
#
loop_
_entity.id
_entity.type
_entity.pdbx_description
1 polymer ?
#
loop_
_entity_poly.entity_id
_entity_poly.type
_entity_poly.pdbx_seq_one_letter_code
_entity_poly.pdbx_strand_id
1 'polypeptide(L)'
;DGDPPAAMRYTEARLAAPALDLLSDIGKNTVDFLDNFDGTLTEPVVLPSAIPNLLVNGATGIAVGMATNIPPHNLSEIVDACVYMLEKWEKLDDVNVEDLMEYVEGPDFPTGGIIIEQKGEEGIEAAYGKGRGRVTIQAKAHFEEMERGKSRIIVTELPYQVNKSSLIERIAELVRDGNLEGITDL
;
A
#
# COMPACT_ATOMS: atom_id res chain seq x y z
N ASP A 1 15.55 2.88 -6.18
CA ASP A 1 16.55 3.37 -7.14
C ASP A 1 15.88 4.16 -8.25
N GLY A 2 14.68 3.76 -8.70
CA GLY A 2 13.94 4.54 -9.67
C GLY A 2 14.46 4.35 -11.10
N ASP A 3 15.13 3.21 -11.33
CA ASP A 3 15.61 2.82 -12.64
C ASP A 3 14.43 2.72 -13.61
N PRO A 4 14.55 3.30 -14.82
CA PRO A 4 13.50 3.20 -15.81
C PRO A 4 13.36 1.75 -16.30
N PRO A 5 12.13 1.27 -16.53
CA PRO A 5 11.93 -0.05 -17.12
C PRO A 5 12.48 -0.09 -18.57
N ALA A 6 12.81 -1.28 -19.04
CA ALA A 6 13.15 -1.48 -20.45
C ALA A 6 11.95 -1.16 -21.37
N ALA A 7 12.23 -0.82 -22.62
CA ALA A 7 11.19 -0.56 -23.62
C ALA A 7 10.33 -1.81 -23.87
N MET A 8 9.04 -1.63 -24.17
CA MET A 8 8.05 -2.73 -24.30
C MET A 8 8.45 -3.85 -25.28
N ARG A 9 9.28 -3.55 -26.28
CA ARG A 9 9.79 -4.54 -27.25
C ARG A 9 10.83 -5.51 -26.64
N TYR A 10 11.29 -5.25 -25.43
CA TYR A 10 12.28 -6.04 -24.68
C TYR A 10 11.69 -6.66 -23.42
N THR A 11 10.39 -6.52 -23.18
CA THR A 11 9.72 -7.06 -21.99
C THR A 11 8.55 -7.95 -22.41
N GLU A 12 8.22 -8.91 -21.55
CA GLU A 12 7.07 -9.79 -21.69
C GLU A 12 6.17 -9.63 -20.46
N ALA A 13 4.85 -9.81 -20.64
CA ALA A 13 3.88 -9.72 -19.56
C ALA A 13 2.76 -10.75 -19.72
N ARG A 14 2.25 -11.25 -18.60
CA ARG A 14 1.06 -12.09 -18.51
C ARG A 14 0.35 -11.84 -17.18
N LEU A 15 -0.91 -12.26 -17.08
CA LEU A 15 -1.65 -12.17 -15.83
C LEU A 15 -1.00 -13.01 -14.73
N ALA A 16 -0.93 -12.45 -13.53
CA ALA A 16 -0.60 -13.19 -12.32
C ALA A 16 -1.82 -14.02 -11.87
N ALA A 17 -1.60 -15.07 -11.08
CA ALA A 17 -2.70 -15.92 -10.60
C ALA A 17 -3.84 -15.13 -9.92
N PRO A 18 -3.58 -14.17 -9.00
CA PRO A 18 -4.65 -13.37 -8.38
C PRO A 18 -5.44 -12.48 -9.35
N ALA A 19 -4.85 -12.13 -10.50
CA ALA A 19 -5.56 -11.34 -11.51
C ALA A 19 -6.64 -12.16 -12.21
N LEU A 20 -6.56 -13.50 -12.19
CA LEU A 20 -7.62 -14.36 -12.71
C LEU A 20 -8.87 -14.30 -11.83
N ASP A 21 -8.71 -14.14 -10.51
CA ASP A 21 -9.84 -13.97 -9.58
C ASP A 21 -10.60 -12.66 -9.83
N LEU A 22 -9.90 -11.62 -10.31
CA LEU A 22 -10.55 -10.37 -10.72
C LEU A 22 -11.44 -10.54 -11.96
N LEU A 23 -11.07 -11.45 -12.85
CA LEU A 23 -11.78 -11.73 -14.11
C LEU A 23 -12.75 -12.91 -14.00
N SER A 24 -12.85 -13.53 -12.83
CA SER A 24 -13.65 -14.73 -12.62
C SER A 24 -15.09 -14.47 -13.03
N ASP A 25 -15.64 -15.38 -13.84
CA ASP A 25 -17.03 -15.34 -14.30
C ASP A 25 -17.45 -14.10 -15.10
N ILE A 26 -16.51 -13.30 -15.62
CA ILE A 26 -16.81 -12.13 -16.45
C ILE A 26 -17.65 -12.46 -17.69
N GLY A 27 -17.50 -13.66 -18.25
CA GLY A 27 -18.27 -14.14 -19.40
C GLY A 27 -19.67 -14.68 -19.08
N LYS A 28 -20.13 -14.59 -17.83
CA LYS A 28 -21.42 -15.12 -17.36
C LYS A 28 -22.47 -14.03 -17.06
N ASN A 29 -22.35 -12.87 -17.71
CA ASN A 29 -23.21 -11.70 -17.46
C ASN A 29 -23.23 -11.27 -15.99
N THR A 30 -22.05 -11.27 -15.34
CA THR A 30 -21.87 -10.89 -13.93
C THR A 30 -21.67 -9.39 -13.75
N VAL A 31 -21.28 -8.68 -14.81
CA VAL A 31 -21.05 -7.23 -14.83
C VAL A 31 -21.61 -6.63 -16.11
N ASP A 32 -21.94 -5.34 -16.07
CA ASP A 32 -22.36 -4.60 -17.26
C ASP A 32 -21.18 -4.32 -18.19
N PHE A 33 -21.48 -4.28 -19.49
CA PHE A 33 -20.55 -3.92 -20.56
C PHE A 33 -21.06 -2.69 -21.30
N LEU A 34 -20.14 -1.88 -21.80
CA LEU A 34 -20.43 -0.73 -22.66
C LEU A 34 -19.57 -0.78 -23.93
N ASP A 35 -19.97 -0.02 -24.95
CA ASP A 35 -19.18 0.14 -26.17
C ASP A 35 -17.86 0.87 -25.86
N ASN A 36 -16.76 0.40 -26.45
CA ASN A 36 -15.47 1.07 -26.34
C ASN A 36 -15.47 2.44 -27.06
N PHE A 37 -14.37 3.17 -26.97
CA PHE A 37 -14.26 4.56 -27.45
C PHE A 37 -14.69 4.82 -28.91
N ASP A 38 -14.63 3.83 -29.80
CA ASP A 38 -15.02 3.92 -31.21
C ASP A 38 -16.24 3.04 -31.59
N GLY A 39 -16.84 2.36 -30.62
CA GLY A 39 -18.02 1.51 -30.81
C GLY A 39 -17.79 0.21 -31.57
N THR A 40 -16.53 -0.23 -31.73
CA THR A 40 -16.19 -1.46 -32.46
C THR A 40 -16.14 -2.70 -31.56
N LEU A 41 -15.91 -2.51 -30.27
CA LEU A 41 -15.80 -3.56 -29.25
C LEU A 41 -16.62 -3.18 -28.02
N THR A 42 -16.83 -4.13 -27.11
CA THR A 42 -17.38 -3.86 -25.79
C THR A 42 -16.32 -4.05 -24.71
N GLU A 43 -16.41 -3.26 -23.64
CA GLU A 43 -15.54 -3.33 -22.47
C GLU A 43 -16.37 -3.35 -21.17
N PRO A 44 -15.89 -4.04 -20.12
CA PRO A 44 -16.60 -4.12 -18.85
C PRO A 44 -16.55 -2.78 -18.11
N VAL A 45 -17.66 -2.37 -17.49
CA VAL A 45 -17.72 -1.14 -16.66
C VAL A 45 -16.93 -1.33 -15.36
N VAL A 46 -16.95 -2.54 -14.82
CA VAL A 46 -16.22 -2.97 -13.63
C VAL A 46 -15.81 -4.44 -13.81
N LEU A 47 -14.77 -4.87 -13.11
CA LEU A 47 -14.41 -6.29 -13.07
C LEU A 47 -15.21 -7.01 -11.97
N PRO A 48 -15.53 -8.31 -12.13
CA PRO A 48 -16.18 -9.10 -11.08
C PRO A 48 -15.50 -9.01 -9.70
N SER A 49 -14.17 -8.94 -9.67
CA SER A 49 -13.38 -8.69 -8.45
C SER A 49 -13.72 -9.63 -7.29
N ALA A 50 -13.52 -10.94 -7.48
CA ALA A 50 -13.77 -11.94 -6.43
C ALA A 50 -12.87 -11.77 -5.18
N ILE A 51 -11.84 -10.92 -5.26
CA ILE A 51 -11.02 -10.49 -4.13
C ILE A 51 -11.20 -8.98 -3.87
N PRO A 52 -11.03 -8.50 -2.62
CA PRO A 52 -11.20 -7.10 -2.24
C PRO A 52 -10.02 -6.21 -2.70
N ASN A 53 -9.84 -6.09 -4.02
CA ASN A 53 -8.64 -5.56 -4.66
C ASN A 53 -8.28 -4.12 -4.25
N LEU A 54 -9.29 -3.25 -4.06
CA LEU A 54 -9.05 -1.84 -3.74
C LEU A 54 -8.28 -1.68 -2.43
N LEU A 55 -8.66 -2.41 -1.37
CA LEU A 55 -8.00 -2.32 -0.08
C LEU A 55 -6.69 -3.10 -0.07
N VAL A 56 -6.64 -4.26 -0.74
CA VAL A 56 -5.45 -5.11 -0.80
C VAL A 56 -4.29 -4.41 -1.51
N ASN A 57 -4.54 -3.80 -2.68
CA ASN A 57 -3.50 -3.12 -3.44
C ASN A 57 -3.39 -1.62 -3.15
N GLY A 58 -4.41 -1.02 -2.55
CA GLY A 58 -4.51 0.42 -2.37
C GLY A 58 -4.75 1.18 -3.68
N ALA A 59 -4.79 2.50 -3.58
CA ALA A 59 -4.91 3.40 -4.72
C ALA A 59 -4.37 4.79 -4.38
N THR A 60 -3.51 5.34 -5.25
CA THR A 60 -3.07 6.73 -5.16
C THR A 60 -3.45 7.44 -6.46
N GLY A 61 -4.04 8.63 -6.37
CA GLY A 61 -4.44 9.38 -7.55
C GLY A 61 -4.72 10.85 -7.26
N ILE A 62 -4.38 11.72 -8.20
CA ILE A 62 -4.67 13.15 -8.14
C ILE A 62 -5.57 13.49 -9.33
N ALA A 63 -6.73 14.06 -9.05
CA ALA A 63 -7.70 14.51 -10.03
C ALA A 63 -7.93 16.03 -9.89
N VAL A 64 -8.89 16.57 -10.65
CA VAL A 64 -9.21 18.01 -10.58
C VAL A 64 -9.99 18.30 -9.30
N GLY A 65 -9.34 18.98 -8.35
CA GLY A 65 -9.96 19.42 -7.09
C GLY A 65 -10.05 18.36 -5.99
N MET A 66 -9.51 17.15 -6.22
CA MET A 66 -9.50 16.06 -5.24
C MET A 66 -8.28 15.15 -5.42
N ALA A 67 -7.92 14.43 -4.36
CA ALA A 67 -6.88 13.41 -4.38
C ALA A 67 -7.31 12.22 -3.51
N THR A 68 -6.83 11.03 -3.87
CA THR A 68 -7.00 9.79 -3.11
C THR A 68 -5.64 9.20 -2.76
N ASN A 69 -5.56 8.62 -1.56
CA ASN A 69 -4.41 7.84 -1.13
C ASN A 69 -4.89 6.76 -0.14
N ILE A 70 -5.25 5.60 -0.67
CA ILE A 70 -5.67 4.42 0.06
C ILE A 70 -4.46 3.49 0.16
N PRO A 71 -3.98 3.16 1.37
CA PRO A 71 -2.83 2.27 1.52
C PRO A 71 -3.22 0.80 1.26
N PRO A 72 -2.25 -0.05 0.89
CA PRO A 72 -2.46 -1.50 0.77
C PRO A 72 -2.68 -2.16 2.13
N HIS A 73 -3.36 -3.30 2.14
CA HIS A 73 -3.70 -4.08 3.34
C HIS A 73 -3.46 -5.57 3.10
N ASN A 74 -3.34 -6.32 4.19
CA ASN A 74 -3.15 -7.75 4.12
C ASN A 74 -4.40 -8.44 3.56
N LEU A 75 -4.22 -9.33 2.58
CA LEU A 75 -5.35 -10.03 1.96
C LEU A 75 -6.16 -10.86 2.95
N SER A 76 -5.50 -11.57 3.87
CA SER A 76 -6.17 -12.43 4.83
C SER A 76 -7.02 -11.60 5.79
N GLU A 77 -6.47 -10.52 6.33
CA GLU A 77 -7.19 -9.62 7.24
C GLU A 77 -8.45 -9.01 6.60
N ILE A 78 -8.34 -8.53 5.35
CA ILE A 78 -9.49 -7.96 4.65
C ILE A 78 -10.54 -9.03 4.33
N VAL A 79 -10.11 -10.26 3.98
CA VAL A 79 -11.04 -11.38 3.76
C VAL A 79 -11.74 -11.77 5.05
N ASP A 80 -11.02 -11.85 6.17
CA ASP A 80 -11.59 -12.19 7.48
C ASP A 80 -12.61 -11.13 7.93
N ALA A 81 -12.31 -9.84 7.73
CA ALA A 81 -13.26 -8.76 7.96
C ALA A 81 -14.53 -8.87 7.07
N CYS A 82 -14.35 -9.22 5.79
CA CYS A 82 -15.47 -9.45 4.88
C CYS A 82 -16.33 -10.66 5.30
N VAL A 83 -15.69 -11.75 5.76
CA VAL A 83 -16.38 -12.93 6.30
C VAL A 83 -17.16 -12.55 7.55
N TYR A 84 -16.57 -11.79 8.48
CA TYR A 84 -17.26 -11.30 9.67
C TYR A 84 -18.52 -10.48 9.32
N MET A 85 -18.42 -9.57 8.34
CA MET A 85 -19.57 -8.81 7.84
C MET A 85 -20.67 -9.72 7.26
N LEU A 86 -20.27 -10.76 6.51
CA LEU A 86 -21.21 -11.75 5.96
C LEU A 86 -21.87 -12.59 7.06
N GLU A 87 -21.14 -12.97 8.12
CA GLU A 87 -21.73 -13.70 9.26
C GLU A 87 -22.73 -12.82 10.05
N LYS A 88 -22.54 -11.50 10.02
CA LYS A 88 -23.42 -10.51 10.65
C LYS A 88 -24.42 -9.87 9.68
N TRP A 89 -24.66 -10.45 8.50
CA TRP A 89 -25.44 -9.83 7.43
C TRP A 89 -26.85 -9.36 7.85
N GLU A 90 -27.53 -10.05 8.78
CA GLU A 90 -28.86 -9.65 9.28
C GLU A 90 -28.84 -8.37 10.14
N LYS A 91 -27.66 -8.00 10.66
CA LYS A 91 -27.42 -6.87 11.54
C LYS A 91 -26.19 -6.08 11.11
N LEU A 92 -26.00 -5.95 9.80
CA LEU A 92 -24.81 -5.30 9.24
C LEU A 92 -24.67 -3.85 9.74
N ASP A 93 -25.78 -3.16 10.00
CA ASP A 93 -25.81 -1.80 10.54
C ASP A 93 -25.27 -1.70 11.98
N ASP A 94 -25.16 -2.82 12.71
CA ASP A 94 -24.58 -2.86 14.07
C ASP A 94 -23.04 -3.04 14.02
N VAL A 95 -22.46 -3.34 12.85
CA VAL A 95 -21.02 -3.54 12.67
C VAL A 95 -20.32 -2.19 12.54
N ASN A 96 -19.47 -1.86 13.50
CA ASN A 96 -18.74 -0.60 13.55
C ASN A 96 -17.28 -0.77 13.10
N VAL A 97 -16.58 0.36 12.96
CA VAL A 97 -15.17 0.36 12.55
C VAL A 97 -14.30 -0.36 13.58
N GLU A 98 -14.59 -0.18 14.87
CA GLU A 98 -13.89 -0.83 15.97
C GLU A 98 -14.01 -2.36 15.89
N ASP A 99 -15.17 -2.88 15.48
CA ASP A 99 -15.38 -4.31 15.29
C ASP A 99 -14.54 -4.85 14.11
N LEU A 100 -14.42 -4.07 13.04
CA LEU A 100 -13.62 -4.45 11.86
C LEU A 100 -12.11 -4.35 12.11
N MET A 101 -11.69 -3.42 12.98
CA MET A 101 -10.29 -3.26 13.38
C MET A 101 -9.77 -4.40 14.27
N GLU A 102 -10.64 -5.28 14.79
CA GLU A 102 -10.21 -6.54 15.40
C GLU A 102 -9.62 -7.53 14.37
N TYR A 103 -9.97 -7.36 13.09
CA TYR A 103 -9.47 -8.18 11.97
C TYR A 103 -8.46 -7.43 11.11
N VAL A 104 -8.65 -6.13 10.90
CA VAL A 104 -7.77 -5.28 10.07
C VAL A 104 -6.85 -4.48 10.99
N GLU A 105 -5.64 -4.99 11.20
CA GLU A 105 -4.69 -4.40 12.15
C GLU A 105 -4.13 -3.06 11.65
N GLY A 106 -4.07 -2.90 10.33
CA GLY A 106 -3.58 -1.68 9.70
C GLY A 106 -3.18 -1.90 8.23
N PRO A 107 -2.58 -0.87 7.63
CA PRO A 107 -1.92 -1.03 6.34
C PRO A 107 -0.79 -2.07 6.35
N ASP A 108 -0.71 -2.87 5.30
CA ASP A 108 0.36 -3.86 5.08
C ASP A 108 1.13 -3.47 3.81
N PHE A 109 2.30 -2.86 4.01
CA PHE A 109 3.08 -2.33 2.90
C PHE A 109 3.98 -3.41 2.29
N PRO A 110 4.03 -3.53 0.95
CA PRO A 110 4.87 -4.52 0.27
C PRO A 110 6.39 -4.26 0.48
N THR A 111 6.76 -3.10 1.03
CA THR A 111 8.14 -2.70 1.35
C THR A 111 8.55 -3.02 2.79
N GLY A 112 7.65 -3.57 3.60
CA GLY A 112 7.83 -3.69 5.05
C GLY A 112 7.86 -2.30 5.72
N GLY A 113 8.72 -2.16 6.73
CA GLY A 113 8.81 -0.99 7.58
C GLY A 113 7.99 -1.15 8.85
N ILE A 114 7.90 -0.07 9.63
CA ILE A 114 7.21 -0.07 10.91
C ILE A 114 6.21 1.07 10.92
N ILE A 115 4.95 0.78 11.20
CA ILE A 115 3.96 1.82 11.49
C ILE A 115 4.17 2.30 12.92
N ILE A 116 4.30 3.61 13.08
CA ILE A 116 4.49 4.26 14.38
C ILE A 116 3.20 4.95 14.76
N GLU A 117 2.54 4.42 15.79
CA GLU A 117 1.40 5.07 16.41
C GLU A 117 1.87 5.92 17.59
N GLN A 118 1.70 7.24 17.48
CA GLN A 118 1.96 8.15 18.60
C GLN A 118 0.68 8.33 19.41
N LYS A 119 0.77 8.10 20.72
CA LYS A 119 -0.35 8.36 21.64
C LYS A 119 -0.77 9.83 21.55
N GLY A 120 -2.00 10.06 21.09
CA GLY A 120 -2.60 11.40 20.99
C GLY A 120 -2.63 12.02 19.59
N GLU A 121 -2.05 11.36 18.57
CA GLU A 121 -2.29 11.72 17.16
C GLU A 121 -3.52 10.97 16.60
N GLU A 122 -4.17 11.53 15.58
CA GLU A 122 -5.21 10.83 14.81
C GLU A 122 -4.56 9.64 14.07
N GLY A 123 -4.62 8.46 14.69
CA GLY A 123 -4.01 7.22 14.20
C GLY A 123 -4.80 6.53 13.08
N ILE A 124 -4.54 5.23 12.90
CA ILE A 124 -5.17 4.38 11.88
C ILE A 124 -6.71 4.38 12.03
N GLU A 125 -7.20 4.35 13.27
CA GLU A 125 -8.63 4.41 13.59
C GLU A 125 -9.35 5.62 12.96
N ALA A 126 -8.73 6.81 13.03
CA ALA A 126 -9.28 8.00 12.41
C ALA A 126 -9.31 7.89 10.88
N ALA A 127 -8.29 7.26 10.28
CA ALA A 127 -8.24 7.00 8.84
C ALA A 127 -9.39 6.09 8.40
N TYR A 128 -9.70 5.04 9.16
CA TYR A 128 -10.80 4.13 8.85
C TYR A 128 -12.18 4.74 9.14
N GLY A 129 -12.35 5.44 10.28
CA GLY A 129 -13.63 6.03 10.66
C GLY A 129 -14.02 7.27 9.85
N LYS A 130 -13.05 8.11 9.45
CA LYS A 130 -13.32 9.38 8.75
C LYS A 130 -12.91 9.35 7.27
N GLY A 131 -12.26 8.27 6.81
CA GLY A 131 -11.64 8.20 5.48
C GLY A 131 -10.41 9.10 5.32
N ARG A 132 -9.93 9.72 6.41
CA ARG A 132 -8.76 10.62 6.44
C ARG A 132 -8.05 10.48 7.77
N GLY A 133 -6.74 10.25 7.72
CA GLY A 133 -5.88 10.17 8.88
C GLY A 133 -4.42 10.21 8.47
N ARG A 134 -3.51 10.20 9.45
CA ARG A 134 -2.08 10.19 9.21
C ARG A 134 -1.48 8.88 9.71
N VAL A 135 -0.84 8.15 8.81
CA VAL A 135 -0.07 6.95 9.15
C VAL A 135 1.41 7.29 9.00
N THR A 136 2.14 7.24 10.10
CA THR A 136 3.60 7.46 10.10
C THR A 136 4.31 6.13 9.90
N ILE A 137 5.12 6.03 8.85
CA ILE A 137 5.87 4.82 8.50
C ILE A 137 7.35 5.12 8.71
N GLN A 138 8.03 4.25 9.43
CA GLN A 138 9.46 4.33 9.72
C GLN A 138 10.23 3.19 9.05
N ALA A 139 11.45 3.49 8.62
CA ALA A 139 12.39 2.48 8.16
C ALA A 139 12.77 1.52 9.31
N LYS A 140 12.91 0.24 9.01
CA LYS A 140 13.46 -0.72 9.98
C LYS A 140 14.97 -0.66 9.93
N ALA A 141 15.57 -0.37 11.07
CA ALA A 141 17.01 -0.25 11.18
C ALA A 141 17.50 -0.82 12.51
N HIS A 142 18.73 -1.34 12.50
CA HIS A 142 19.42 -1.81 13.69
C HIS A 142 20.88 -1.35 13.69
N PHE A 143 21.49 -1.34 14.88
CA PHE A 143 22.90 -1.00 15.04
C PHE A 143 23.75 -2.27 15.04
N GLU A 144 24.90 -2.19 14.39
CA GLU A 144 25.93 -3.23 14.46
C GLU A 144 27.24 -2.61 14.94
N GLU A 145 27.89 -3.29 15.88
CA GLU A 145 29.23 -2.92 16.33
C GLU A 145 30.27 -3.31 15.28
N MET A 146 31.23 -2.42 15.07
CA MET A 146 32.38 -2.62 14.20
C MET A 146 33.66 -2.67 15.03
N GLU A 147 34.76 -3.07 14.39
CA GLU A 147 36.08 -3.02 15.01
C GLU A 147 36.43 -1.59 15.49
N ARG A 148 37.27 -1.53 16.52
CA ARG A 148 37.79 -0.28 17.09
C ARG A 148 36.72 0.63 17.68
N GLY A 149 35.62 0.06 18.18
CA GLY A 149 34.56 0.79 18.88
C GLY A 149 33.71 1.68 17.98
N LYS A 150 33.73 1.43 16.66
CA LYS A 150 32.82 2.09 15.71
C LYS A 150 31.47 1.36 15.70
N SER A 151 30.42 2.03 15.27
CA SER A 151 29.11 1.43 15.02
C SER A 151 28.60 1.84 13.64
N ARG A 152 27.71 1.03 13.07
CA ARG A 152 26.99 1.34 11.83
C ARG A 152 25.50 1.12 12.01
N ILE A 153 24.71 1.89 11.28
CA ILE A 153 23.25 1.72 11.19
C ILE A 153 22.98 0.91 9.93
N ILE A 154 22.32 -0.22 10.08
CA ILE A 154 21.87 -1.05 8.96
C ILE A 154 20.38 -0.85 8.79
N VAL A 155 19.98 -0.26 7.66
CA VAL A 155 18.57 -0.10 7.28
C VAL A 155 18.18 -1.28 6.39
N THR A 156 17.21 -2.08 6.83
CA THR A 156 16.80 -3.32 6.13
C THR A 156 15.48 -3.20 5.39
N GLU A 157 14.59 -2.29 5.82
CA GLU A 157 13.30 -2.04 5.20
C GLU A 157 13.06 -0.53 5.13
N LEU A 158 12.44 -0.05 4.04
CA LEU A 158 12.15 1.37 3.82
C LEU A 158 10.65 1.63 3.83
N PRO A 159 10.20 2.85 4.20
CA PRO A 159 8.81 3.22 4.07
C PRO A 159 8.30 3.11 2.63
N TYR A 160 7.00 2.84 2.49
CA TYR A 160 6.34 2.68 1.20
C TYR A 160 6.54 3.90 0.29
N GLN A 161 6.77 3.64 -1.00
CA GLN A 161 7.05 4.66 -2.04
C GLN A 161 8.32 5.52 -1.84
N VAL A 162 9.18 5.21 -0.87
CA VAL A 162 10.48 5.90 -0.73
C VAL A 162 11.49 5.38 -1.76
N ASN A 163 12.07 6.28 -2.55
CA ASN A 163 13.18 5.93 -3.44
C ASN A 163 14.50 5.85 -2.64
N LYS A 164 15.09 4.64 -2.57
CA LYS A 164 16.38 4.38 -1.92
C LYS A 164 17.51 5.30 -2.42
N SER A 165 17.71 5.48 -3.73
CA SER A 165 18.78 6.36 -4.26
C SER A 165 18.61 7.80 -3.81
N SER A 166 17.39 8.34 -3.92
CA SER A 166 17.09 9.71 -3.50
C SER A 166 17.23 9.88 -1.98
N LEU A 167 16.93 8.86 -1.19
CA LEU A 167 17.17 8.86 0.25
C LEU A 167 18.67 8.92 0.57
N ILE A 168 19.48 8.10 -0.09
CA ILE A 168 20.95 8.09 0.08
C ILE A 168 21.54 9.45 -0.30
N GLU A 169 21.14 10.00 -1.45
CA GLU A 169 21.54 11.35 -1.89
C GLU A 169 21.19 12.39 -0.83
N ARG A 170 19.96 12.33 -0.29
CA ARG A 170 19.51 13.26 0.74
C ARG A 170 20.32 13.16 2.04
N ILE A 171 20.69 11.95 2.47
CA ILE A 171 21.56 11.75 3.64
C ILE A 171 22.94 12.35 3.38
N ALA A 172 23.54 12.09 2.21
CA ALA A 172 24.85 12.62 1.85
C ALA A 172 24.86 14.17 1.78
N GLU A 173 23.80 14.78 1.26
CA GLU A 173 23.61 16.24 1.30
C GLU A 173 23.59 16.77 2.73
N LEU A 174 22.79 16.18 3.61
CA LEU A 174 22.66 16.62 4.99
C LEU A 174 23.96 16.50 5.78
N VAL A 175 24.76 15.46 5.50
CA VAL A 175 26.11 15.31 6.09
C VAL A 175 27.04 16.40 5.59
N ARG A 176 27.05 16.68 4.28
CA ARG A 176 27.90 17.72 3.68
C ARG A 176 27.55 19.12 4.19
N ASP A 177 26.27 19.39 4.41
CA ASP A 177 25.78 20.69 4.89
C ASP A 177 25.94 20.87 6.40
N GLY A 178 26.43 19.85 7.12
CA GLY A 178 26.61 19.87 8.57
C GLY A 178 25.31 19.74 9.39
N ASN A 179 24.19 19.36 8.74
CA ASN A 179 22.92 19.11 9.41
C ASN A 179 22.85 17.71 10.05
N LEU A 180 23.66 16.77 9.56
CA LEU A 180 23.84 15.44 10.13
C LEU A 180 25.32 15.24 10.51
N GLU A 181 25.61 15.18 11.80
CA GLU A 181 26.95 14.93 12.32
C GLU A 181 27.15 13.44 12.66
N GLY A 182 28.39 12.98 12.73
CA GLY A 182 28.74 11.63 13.18
C GLY A 182 28.68 10.54 12.10
N ILE A 183 28.25 10.85 10.88
CA ILE A 183 28.30 9.94 9.73
C ILE A 183 29.68 10.01 9.08
N THR A 184 30.43 8.90 9.13
CA THR A 184 31.78 8.82 8.52
C THR A 184 31.78 8.22 7.12
N ASP A 185 30.75 7.44 6.79
CA ASP A 185 30.59 6.71 5.52
C ASP A 185 29.09 6.40 5.31
N LEU A 186 28.67 6.18 4.06
CA LEU A 186 27.28 5.88 3.68
C LEU A 186 27.19 4.77 2.63
#